data_AF-A0A4P7JQ86-F1
#
_entry.id   AF-A0A4P7JQ86-F1
#
_cell.length_a   1.000
_cell.length_b   1.000
_cell.length_c   1.000
_cell.angle_alpha   90.00
_cell.angle_beta   90.00
_cell.angle_gamma   90.00
#
_symmetry.space_group_name_H-M   'P 1'
#
loop_
_entity.id
_entity.type
_entity.pdbx_description
1 polymer ?
#
loop_
_entity_poly.entity_id
_entity_poly.type
_entity_poly.pdbx_seq_one_letter_code
_entity_poly.pdbx_strand_id
1 'polypeptide(L)'
;MASKQKRYEALVNALHKDLYRYAYWLVHDKQVAEDLVQETFLRAWRALDSLKDEKAAKSWLITILRRENARRFERKQFDMSEYDEAATMDTHILSSEQSQENQWLHQRIASLPEEYREPLVLQIICGYSGEEIAQILELNKNTVMTRLFRARNQLKDAIEQNKHIKGRYNG
;
A
#
# COMPACT_ATOMS: atom_id res chain seq x y z
N MET A 1 -1.43 -29.80 15.00
CA MET A 1 -1.48 -28.44 15.57
C MET A 1 -0.12 -27.72 15.52
N ALA A 2 0.97 -28.34 15.96
CA ALA A 2 2.31 -27.73 15.92
C ALA A 2 2.83 -27.34 14.51
N SER A 3 2.42 -28.05 13.44
CA SER A 3 2.83 -27.70 12.06
C SER A 3 2.12 -26.46 11.52
N LYS A 4 0.84 -26.27 11.83
CA LYS A 4 0.05 -25.09 11.41
C LYS A 4 0.60 -23.82 12.07
N GLN A 5 0.88 -23.90 13.37
CA GLN A 5 1.48 -22.80 14.13
C GLN A 5 2.85 -22.41 13.58
N LYS A 6 3.75 -23.37 13.35
CA LYS A 6 5.07 -23.09 12.76
C LYS A 6 4.99 -22.45 11.37
N ARG A 7 4.09 -22.93 10.50
CA ARG A 7 3.87 -22.34 9.18
C ARG A 7 3.39 -20.90 9.28
N TYR A 8 2.46 -20.61 10.20
CA TYR A 8 1.98 -19.27 10.43
C TYR A 8 3.07 -18.33 10.97
N GLU A 9 3.82 -18.75 11.98
CA GLU A 9 4.91 -17.97 12.56
C GLU A 9 5.99 -17.63 11.50
N ALA A 10 6.37 -18.60 10.68
CA ALA A 10 7.30 -18.38 9.57
C ALA A 10 6.76 -17.34 8.58
N LEU A 11 5.47 -17.42 8.24
CA LEU A 11 4.81 -16.51 7.32
C LEU A 11 4.72 -15.08 7.90
N VAL A 12 4.35 -14.93 9.18
CA VAL A 12 4.36 -13.63 9.88
C VAL A 12 5.76 -13.03 9.91
N ASN A 13 6.76 -13.80 10.35
CA ASN A 13 8.13 -13.32 10.47
C ASN A 13 8.72 -12.88 9.12
N ALA A 14 8.40 -13.61 8.05
CA ALA A 14 8.90 -13.30 6.71
C ALA A 14 8.20 -12.08 6.08
N LEU A 15 6.88 -11.92 6.27
CA LEU A 15 6.08 -11.01 5.44
C LEU A 15 5.47 -9.82 6.19
N HIS A 16 5.55 -9.77 7.52
CA HIS A 16 4.98 -8.66 8.30
C HIS A 16 5.49 -7.30 7.86
N LYS A 17 6.81 -7.13 7.66
CA LYS A 17 7.39 -5.84 7.26
C LYS A 17 6.89 -5.38 5.89
N ASP A 18 6.78 -6.29 4.94
CA ASP A 18 6.29 -5.98 3.59
C ASP A 18 4.80 -5.62 3.61
N LEU A 19 3.99 -6.36 4.37
CA LEU A 19 2.57 -6.06 4.53
C LEU A 19 2.34 -4.74 5.26
N TYR A 20 3.11 -4.44 6.30
CA TYR A 20 3.03 -3.16 7.00
C TYR A 20 3.40 -1.99 6.10
N ARG A 21 4.48 -2.12 5.32
CA ARG A 21 4.84 -1.09 4.33
C ARG A 21 3.70 -0.89 3.34
N TYR A 22 3.14 -1.97 2.79
CA TYR A 22 2.01 -1.89 1.87
C TYR A 22 0.77 -1.25 2.51
N ALA A 23 0.37 -1.68 3.70
CA ALA A 23 -0.75 -1.10 4.45
C ALA A 23 -0.56 0.40 4.69
N TYR A 24 0.62 0.79 5.18
CA TYR A 24 0.94 2.20 5.43
C TYR A 24 0.86 3.05 4.15
N TRP A 25 1.28 2.48 3.01
CA TRP A 25 1.13 3.12 1.70
C TRP A 25 -0.31 3.25 1.22
N LEU A 26 -1.23 2.41 1.71
CA LEU A 26 -2.65 2.51 1.38
C LEU A 26 -3.39 3.50 2.27
N VAL A 27 -3.08 3.50 3.58
CA VAL A 27 -3.91 4.18 4.58
C VAL A 27 -3.32 5.46 5.16
N HIS A 28 -2.00 5.66 5.03
CA HIS A 28 -1.27 6.85 5.52
C HIS A 28 -1.42 7.16 7.00
N ASP A 29 -1.81 6.18 7.81
CA ASP A 29 -1.90 6.28 9.25
C ASP A 29 -1.26 5.02 9.85
N LYS A 30 -0.37 5.22 10.82
CA LYS A 30 0.40 4.14 11.45
C LYS A 30 -0.49 3.16 12.22
N GLN A 31 -1.39 3.66 13.06
CA GLN A 31 -2.26 2.83 13.90
C GLN A 31 -3.21 2.02 13.01
N VAL A 32 -3.80 2.72 12.04
CA VAL A 32 -4.70 2.16 11.02
C VAL A 32 -3.99 1.09 10.17
N ALA A 33 -2.71 1.27 9.86
CA ALA A 33 -1.90 0.28 9.14
C ALA A 33 -1.56 -0.94 10.00
N GLU A 34 -1.18 -0.72 11.27
CA GLU A 34 -0.92 -1.81 12.23
C GLU A 34 -2.17 -2.68 12.41
N ASP A 35 -3.34 -2.07 12.62
CA ASP A 35 -4.62 -2.77 12.75
C ASP A 35 -4.97 -3.56 11.49
N LEU A 36 -4.74 -2.98 10.31
CA LEU A 36 -5.01 -3.62 9.03
C LEU A 36 -4.13 -4.87 8.83
N VAL A 37 -2.85 -4.79 9.21
CA VAL A 37 -1.93 -5.93 9.16
C VAL A 37 -2.33 -7.01 10.18
N GLN A 38 -2.73 -6.61 11.39
CA GLN A 38 -3.19 -7.55 12.41
C GLN A 38 -4.44 -8.33 11.94
N GLU A 39 -5.46 -7.64 11.43
CA GLU A 39 -6.66 -8.30 10.89
C GLU A 39 -6.33 -9.20 9.69
N THR A 40 -5.40 -8.76 8.83
CA THR A 40 -4.90 -9.59 7.72
C THR A 40 -4.30 -10.90 8.21
N PHE A 41 -3.45 -10.86 9.24
CA PHE A 41 -2.85 -12.07 9.79
C PHE A 41 -3.85 -12.94 10.57
N LEU A 42 -4.81 -12.35 11.28
CA LEU A 42 -5.90 -13.10 11.91
C LEU A 42 -6.75 -13.85 10.89
N ARG A 43 -7.05 -13.22 9.74
CA ARG A 43 -7.73 -13.87 8.61
C ARG A 43 -6.86 -14.96 7.98
N ALA A 44 -5.57 -14.68 7.81
CA ALA A 44 -4.61 -15.65 7.29
C ALA A 44 -4.51 -16.88 8.19
N TRP A 45 -4.55 -16.74 9.52
CA TRP A 45 -4.55 -17.87 10.45
C TRP A 45 -5.75 -18.81 10.22
N ARG A 46 -6.95 -18.24 10.07
CA ARG A 46 -8.19 -18.97 9.81
C ARG A 46 -8.13 -19.68 8.45
N ALA A 47 -7.60 -19.02 7.44
CA ALA A 47 -7.55 -19.50 6.06
C ALA A 47 -6.24 -20.22 5.68
N LEU A 48 -5.32 -20.45 6.63
CA LEU A 48 -3.96 -20.91 6.33
C LEU A 48 -3.92 -22.22 5.55
N ASP A 49 -4.89 -23.10 5.78
CA ASP A 49 -4.99 -24.40 5.10
C ASP A 49 -5.38 -24.27 3.62
N SER A 50 -5.88 -23.11 3.18
CA SER A 50 -6.12 -22.79 1.77
C SER A 50 -4.84 -22.38 1.01
N LEU A 51 -3.78 -22.01 1.72
CA LEU A 51 -2.49 -21.69 1.12
C LEU A 51 -1.74 -22.99 0.77
N LYS A 52 -1.86 -23.38 -0.51
CA LYS A 52 -1.26 -24.60 -1.06
C LYS A 52 0.18 -24.39 -1.54
N ASP A 53 0.49 -23.21 -2.07
CA ASP A 53 1.81 -22.87 -2.58
C ASP A 53 2.44 -21.77 -1.73
N GLU A 54 3.59 -22.08 -1.12
CA GLU A 54 4.33 -21.13 -0.29
C GLU A 54 4.89 -19.97 -1.10
N LYS A 55 5.18 -20.16 -2.40
CA LYS A 55 5.64 -19.07 -3.27
C LYS A 55 4.56 -18.01 -3.48
N ALA A 56 3.29 -18.40 -3.39
CA ALA A 56 2.14 -17.50 -3.48
C ALA A 56 1.78 -16.83 -2.14
N ALA A 57 2.49 -17.12 -1.04
CA ALA A 57 2.13 -16.59 0.28
C ALA A 57 2.02 -15.06 0.32
N LYS A 58 2.95 -14.36 -0.34
CA LYS A 58 2.97 -12.89 -0.38
C LYS A 58 1.76 -12.34 -1.13
N SER A 59 1.48 -12.82 -2.34
CA SER A 59 0.33 -12.35 -3.15
C SER A 59 -1.00 -12.72 -2.50
N TRP A 60 -1.07 -13.89 -1.87
CA TRP A 60 -2.23 -14.31 -1.09
C TRP A 60 -2.52 -13.37 0.09
N LEU A 61 -1.50 -13.01 0.88
CA LEU A 61 -1.67 -12.05 1.98
C LEU A 61 -2.02 -10.65 1.50
N ILE A 62 -1.38 -10.18 0.42
CA ILE A 62 -1.73 -8.89 -0.20
C ILE A 62 -3.21 -8.87 -0.61
N THR A 63 -3.71 -9.98 -1.17
CA THR A 63 -5.13 -10.11 -1.51
C THR A 63 -6.04 -10.03 -0.30
N ILE A 64 -5.68 -10.69 0.82
CA ILE A 64 -6.43 -10.58 2.08
C ILE A 64 -6.44 -9.13 2.58
N LEU A 65 -5.27 -8.49 2.62
CA LEU A 65 -5.09 -7.12 3.10
C LEU A 65 -5.92 -6.11 2.29
N ARG A 66 -5.89 -6.21 0.96
CA ARG A 66 -6.71 -5.36 0.07
C ARG A 66 -8.19 -5.50 0.39
N ARG A 67 -8.67 -6.73 0.59
CA ARG A 67 -10.07 -6.99 0.95
C ARG A 67 -10.41 -6.45 2.34
N GLU A 68 -9.50 -6.49 3.31
CA GLU A 68 -9.70 -5.85 4.62
C GLU A 68 -9.77 -4.33 4.51
N ASN A 69 -8.90 -3.74 3.68
CA ASN A 69 -8.91 -2.31 3.44
C ASN A 69 -10.23 -1.86 2.81
N ALA A 70 -10.71 -2.56 1.78
CA ALA A 70 -12.00 -2.28 1.15
C ALA A 70 -13.17 -2.36 2.16
N ARG A 71 -13.19 -3.40 3.01
CA ARG A 71 -14.20 -3.55 4.08
C ARG A 71 -14.21 -2.40 5.08
N ARG A 72 -13.08 -1.71 5.32
CA ARG A 72 -13.07 -0.53 6.19
C ARG A 72 -13.89 0.61 5.61
N PHE A 73 -13.88 0.78 4.29
CA PHE A 73 -14.69 1.83 3.64
C PHE A 73 -16.18 1.49 3.65
N GLU A 74 -16.53 0.22 3.45
CA GLU A 74 -17.92 -0.25 3.60
C GLU A 74 -18.46 -0.03 5.02
N ARG A 75 -17.63 -0.28 6.05
CA ARG A 75 -18.01 -0.06 7.46
C ARG A 75 -18.07 1.41 7.84
N LYS A 76 -17.15 2.24 7.34
CA LYS A 76 -17.14 3.70 7.59
C LYS A 76 -18.32 4.42 6.92
N GLN A 77 -18.89 3.89 5.85
CA GLN A 77 -20.10 4.47 5.24
C GLN A 77 -21.33 4.40 6.15
N PHE A 78 -21.36 3.51 7.15
CA PHE A 78 -22.45 3.44 8.11
C PHE A 78 -22.31 4.41 9.29
N ASP A 79 -21.19 5.13 9.42
CA ASP A 79 -20.83 5.83 10.66
C ASP A 79 -20.36 7.29 10.46
N MET A 80 -20.70 7.94 9.34
CA MET A 80 -20.32 9.34 9.09
C MET A 80 -21.54 10.24 8.83
N SER A 81 -22.25 10.55 9.90
CA SER A 81 -22.61 11.95 10.17
C SER A 81 -21.39 12.64 10.77
N GLU A 82 -20.89 13.64 10.05
CA GLU A 82 -20.04 14.74 10.55
C GLU A 82 -18.84 14.37 11.43
N TYR A 83 -17.66 14.22 10.81
CA TYR A 83 -16.50 15.00 11.27
C TYR A 83 -15.48 15.13 10.14
N ASP A 84 -15.30 16.36 9.68
CA ASP A 84 -14.20 16.79 8.82
C ASP A 84 -12.95 16.86 9.69
N GLU A 85 -12.34 15.72 9.95
CA GLU A 85 -11.10 15.64 10.72
C GLU A 85 -9.93 15.75 9.74
N ALA A 86 -9.45 16.98 9.56
CA ALA A 86 -8.14 17.25 9.00
C ALA A 86 -7.12 16.38 9.74
N ALA A 87 -6.68 15.31 9.10
CA ALA A 87 -5.69 14.38 9.63
C ALA A 87 -4.43 15.16 10.04
N THR A 88 -4.26 15.37 11.33
CA THR A 88 -3.01 15.85 11.92
C THR A 88 -1.96 14.78 11.70
N MET A 89 -1.15 14.98 10.66
CA MET A 89 0.07 14.23 10.43
C MET A 89 1.01 14.45 11.60
N ASP A 90 1.08 13.46 12.51
CA ASP A 90 2.13 13.36 13.51
C ASP A 90 3.47 13.14 12.79
N THR A 91 4.09 14.27 12.44
CA THR A 91 5.35 14.32 11.71
C THR A 91 6.47 14.23 12.74
N HIS A 92 6.99 13.03 12.95
CA HIS A 92 8.25 12.89 13.66
C HIS A 92 9.35 13.53 12.80
N ILE A 93 9.83 14.68 13.27
CA ILE A 93 10.89 15.48 12.66
C ILE A 93 12.17 14.63 12.56
N LEU A 94 12.60 14.34 11.34
CA LEU A 94 14.00 14.03 11.05
C LEU A 94 14.44 15.04 9.99
N SER A 95 15.12 16.08 10.44
CA SER A 95 15.62 17.21 9.66
C SER A 95 16.71 16.81 8.66
N SER A 96 16.33 16.26 7.52
CA SER A 96 17.20 16.15 6.33
C SER A 96 16.41 16.44 5.06
N GLU A 97 17.02 17.05 4.05
CA GLU A 97 16.38 17.30 2.75
C GLU A 97 15.83 16.00 2.14
N GLN A 98 16.53 14.87 2.36
CA GLN A 98 16.13 13.53 1.96
C GLN A 98 14.78 13.11 2.58
N SER A 99 14.52 13.47 3.85
CA SER A 99 13.25 13.15 4.52
C SER A 99 12.08 13.92 3.93
N GLN A 100 12.29 15.20 3.60
CA GLN A 100 11.28 16.09 3.03
C GLN A 100 10.94 15.66 1.59
N GLU A 101 11.94 15.26 0.80
CA GLU A 101 11.72 14.71 -0.53
C GLU A 101 10.96 13.38 -0.50
N ASN A 102 11.29 12.49 0.44
CA ASN A 102 10.55 11.25 0.63
C ASN A 102 9.09 11.52 1.05
N GLN A 103 8.86 12.44 1.99
CA GLN A 103 7.53 12.83 2.43
C GLN A 103 6.71 13.43 1.29
N TRP A 104 7.31 14.33 0.49
CA TRP A 104 6.65 14.91 -0.68
C TRP A 104 6.29 13.85 -1.72
N LEU A 105 7.20 12.92 -2.02
CA LEU A 105 6.93 11.83 -2.97
C LEU A 105 5.81 10.92 -2.47
N HIS A 106 5.82 10.60 -1.18
CA HIS A 106 4.75 9.82 -0.54
C HIS A 106 3.39 10.52 -0.70
N GLN A 107 3.29 11.82 -0.42
CA GLN A 107 2.07 12.59 -0.60
C GLN A 107 1.61 12.64 -2.05
N ARG A 108 2.53 12.74 -3.01
CA ARG A 108 2.18 12.72 -4.44
C ARG A 108 1.62 11.38 -4.89
N ILE A 109 2.22 10.27 -4.47
CA ILE A 109 1.67 8.94 -4.71
C ILE A 109 0.29 8.79 -4.04
N ALA A 110 0.14 9.26 -2.80
CA ALA A 110 -1.14 9.29 -2.08
C ALA A 110 -2.22 10.09 -2.81
N SER A 111 -1.84 11.12 -3.57
CA SER A 111 -2.79 11.95 -4.33
C SER A 111 -3.21 11.34 -5.68
N LEU A 112 -2.52 10.30 -6.17
CA LEU A 112 -2.90 9.64 -7.42
C LEU A 112 -4.28 8.99 -7.28
N PRO A 113 -5.12 8.97 -8.33
CA PRO A 113 -6.33 8.15 -8.36
C PRO A 113 -6.03 6.70 -7.96
N GLU A 114 -6.93 6.06 -7.20
CA GLU A 114 -6.73 4.71 -6.65
C GLU A 114 -6.36 3.70 -7.75
N GLU A 115 -7.02 3.78 -8.91
CA GLU A 115 -6.74 2.92 -10.06
C GLU A 115 -5.31 3.01 -10.61
N TYR A 116 -4.59 4.10 -10.33
CA TYR A 116 -3.19 4.31 -10.72
C TYR A 116 -2.25 4.04 -9.55
N ARG A 117 -2.64 4.50 -8.35
CA ARG A 117 -1.87 4.36 -7.12
C ARG A 117 -1.63 2.89 -6.78
N GLU A 118 -2.69 2.08 -6.80
CA GLU A 118 -2.65 0.71 -6.34
C GLU A 118 -1.68 -0.19 -7.14
N PRO A 119 -1.78 -0.27 -8.50
CA PRO A 119 -0.80 -1.03 -9.28
C PRO A 119 0.63 -0.48 -9.13
N LEU A 120 0.79 0.84 -9.00
CA LEU A 120 2.11 1.44 -8.81
C LEU A 120 2.74 1.04 -7.47
N VAL A 121 1.97 1.08 -6.38
CA VAL A 121 2.44 0.68 -5.05
C VAL A 121 2.77 -0.82 -5.05
N LEU A 122 1.95 -1.67 -5.67
CA LEU A 122 2.24 -3.10 -5.82
C LEU A 122 3.55 -3.34 -6.58
N GLN A 123 3.83 -2.54 -7.61
CA GLN A 123 5.09 -2.64 -8.35
C GLN A 123 6.30 -2.19 -7.52
N ILE A 124 6.24 -1.01 -6.91
CA ILE A 124 7.39 -0.37 -6.26
C ILE A 124 7.67 -0.96 -4.88
N ILE A 125 6.63 -1.22 -4.09
CA ILE A 125 6.76 -1.65 -2.69
C ILE A 125 6.76 -3.17 -2.59
N CYS A 126 5.89 -3.84 -3.34
CA CYS A 126 5.78 -5.28 -3.26
C CYS A 126 6.67 -6.01 -4.29
N GLY A 127 7.19 -5.30 -5.30
CA GLY A 127 8.12 -5.83 -6.30
C GLY A 127 7.46 -6.66 -7.40
N TYR A 128 6.13 -6.55 -7.55
CA TYR A 128 5.40 -7.39 -8.51
C TYR A 128 5.60 -6.94 -9.96
N SER A 129 5.67 -7.93 -10.85
CA SER A 129 5.58 -7.73 -12.29
C SER A 129 4.17 -7.30 -12.71
N GLY A 130 4.04 -6.71 -13.90
CA GLY A 130 2.73 -6.32 -14.42
C GLY A 130 1.76 -7.51 -14.59
N GLU A 131 2.28 -8.73 -14.73
CA GLU A 131 1.49 -9.95 -14.82
C GLU A 131 0.96 -10.42 -13.47
N GLU A 132 1.81 -10.41 -12.44
CA GLU A 132 1.37 -10.70 -11.06
C GLU A 132 0.38 -9.65 -10.57
N ILE A 133 0.59 -8.38 -10.90
CA ILE A 133 -0.36 -7.30 -10.56
C ILE A 133 -1.70 -7.53 -11.27
N ALA A 134 -1.70 -7.97 -12.53
CA ALA A 134 -2.94 -8.30 -13.25
C ALA A 134 -3.73 -9.41 -12.56
N GLN A 135 -3.05 -10.43 -12.04
CA GLN A 135 -3.68 -11.50 -11.26
C GLN A 135 -4.20 -10.99 -9.91
N ILE A 136 -3.40 -10.20 -9.17
CA ILE A 136 -3.78 -9.66 -7.85
C ILE A 136 -4.97 -8.70 -7.95
N LEU A 137 -5.02 -7.89 -9.01
CA LEU A 137 -6.07 -6.89 -9.23
C LEU A 137 -7.28 -7.44 -10.00
N GLU A 138 -7.19 -8.68 -10.50
CA GLU A 138 -8.21 -9.29 -11.38
C GLU A 138 -8.48 -8.43 -12.63
N LEU A 139 -7.41 -7.95 -13.28
CA LEU A 139 -7.46 -7.07 -14.45
C LEU A 139 -6.73 -7.67 -15.65
N ASN A 140 -6.97 -7.14 -16.85
CA ASN A 140 -6.15 -7.44 -18.02
C ASN A 140 -4.74 -6.83 -17.87
N LYS A 141 -3.70 -7.58 -18.27
CA LYS A 141 -2.30 -7.13 -18.27
C LYS A 141 -2.12 -5.80 -19.00
N ASN A 142 -2.77 -5.59 -20.14
CA ASN A 142 -2.71 -4.32 -20.88
C ASN A 142 -3.27 -3.16 -20.05
N THR A 143 -4.39 -3.37 -19.35
CA THR A 143 -4.98 -2.37 -18.44
C THR A 143 -4.01 -2.00 -17.32
N VAL A 144 -3.35 -2.99 -16.71
CA VAL A 144 -2.32 -2.76 -15.70
C VAL A 144 -1.14 -1.95 -16.29
N MET A 145 -0.65 -2.32 -17.47
CA MET A 145 0.45 -1.60 -18.12
C MET A 145 0.09 -0.14 -18.43
N THR A 146 -1.14 0.12 -18.91
CA THR A 146 -1.64 1.48 -19.14
C THR A 146 -1.76 2.27 -17.83
N ARG A 147 -2.31 1.67 -16.77
CA ARG A 147 -2.44 2.31 -15.45
C ARG A 147 -1.08 2.65 -14.86
N LEU A 148 -0.12 1.73 -14.91
CA LEU A 148 1.26 1.94 -14.47
C LEU A 148 1.96 3.05 -15.27
N PHE A 149 1.75 3.09 -16.59
CA PHE A 149 2.30 4.15 -17.43
C PHE A 149 1.73 5.53 -17.05
N ARG A 150 0.40 5.63 -16.87
CA ARG A 150 -0.26 6.87 -16.43
C ARG A 150 0.21 7.31 -15.04
N ALA A 151 0.32 6.37 -14.10
CA ALA A 151 0.81 6.63 -12.75
C ALA A 151 2.23 7.23 -12.78
N ARG A 152 3.14 6.63 -13.55
CA ARG A 152 4.52 7.11 -13.69
C ARG A 152 4.59 8.49 -14.35
N ASN A 153 3.78 8.76 -15.38
CA ASN A 153 3.77 10.07 -16.02
C ASN A 153 3.26 11.15 -15.06
N GLN A 154 2.19 10.92 -14.32
CA GLN A 154 1.69 11.88 -13.34
C GLN A 154 2.73 12.20 -12.26
N LEU A 155 3.48 11.20 -11.79
CA LEU A 155 4.58 11.44 -10.85
C LEU A 155 5.73 12.19 -11.50
N LYS A 156 6.09 11.87 -12.75
CA LYS A 156 7.14 12.57 -13.49
C LYS A 156 6.79 14.05 -13.63
N ASP A 157 5.56 14.37 -14.06
CA ASP A 157 5.09 15.74 -14.22
C ASP A 157 5.11 16.50 -12.88
N ALA A 158 4.69 15.84 -11.80
CA ALA A 158 4.74 16.42 -10.45
C ALA A 158 6.19 16.71 -10.00
N ILE A 159 7.14 15.82 -10.32
CA ILE A 159 8.58 16.01 -10.00
C ILE A 159 9.16 17.18 -10.79
N GLU A 160 8.84 17.27 -12.09
CA GLU A 160 9.31 18.38 -12.93
C GLU A 160 8.79 19.73 -12.43
N GLN A 161 7.50 19.82 -12.09
CA GLN A 161 6.91 21.01 -11.48
C GLN A 161 7.59 21.38 -10.15
N ASN A 162 7.88 20.40 -9.29
CA ASN A 162 8.57 20.66 -8.02
C ASN A 162 9.99 21.20 -8.21
N LYS A 163 10.74 20.67 -9.17
CA LYS A 163 12.08 21.17 -9.54
C LYS A 163 12.04 22.61 -10.05
N HIS A 164 11.04 22.97 -10.87
CA HIS A 164 10.85 24.34 -11.33
C HIS A 164 10.56 25.31 -10.18
N ILE A 165 9.80 24.88 -9.17
CA ILE A 165 9.52 25.68 -7.98
C ILE A 165 10.83 25.89 -7.19
N LYS A 166 11.57 24.82 -6.86
CA LYS A 166 12.86 24.93 -6.13
C LYS A 166 13.90 25.78 -6.87
N GLY A 167 13.98 25.67 -8.20
CA GLY A 167 14.92 26.45 -9.02
C GLY A 167 14.61 27.94 -9.11
N ARG A 168 13.36 28.38 -8.84
CA ARG A 168 12.97 29.80 -8.81
C ARG A 168 13.27 30.50 -7.49
N TYR A 169 13.39 29.76 -6.38
CA TYR A 169 13.72 30.32 -5.08
C TYR A 169 15.23 30.36 -4.80
N ASN A 170 16.03 29.65 -5.59
CA ASN A 170 17.49 29.58 -5.44
C ASN A 170 18.26 30.51 -6.40
N GLY A 171 17.58 31.52 -6.97
CA GLY A 171 18.15 32.49 -7.91
C GLY A 171 18.11 33.91 -7.37
#